data_AF-A0A3A5A1H5-F1
#
_entry.id   AF-A0A3A5A1H5-F1
#
_cell.length_a   1.000
_cell.length_b   1.000
_cell.length_c   1.000
_cell.angle_alpha   90.00
_cell.angle_beta   90.00
_cell.angle_gamma   90.00
#
_symmetry.space_group_name_H-M   'P 1'
#
loop_
_entity.id
_entity.type
_entity.pdbx_description
1 polymer ?
#
loop_
_entity_poly.entity_id
_entity_poly.type
_entity_poly.pdbx_seq_one_letter_code
_entity_poly.pdbx_strand_id
1 'polypeptide(L)'
;MPQEYPLSIRFRAEELYVEAGLNFEEVSRATRPLVKELCGEDKGVSVSQLKRWSAEDKEKEGKSWPEKQDERQAALRQIEREKLLLMRDLLDAARSTLDPQKIYAFTRLDKKAATGSRRPEEAPAPDIDRPALFLEDLEFIVRVLKEIDPEGLKVIHRNIDQIVARGKAEYAQTA
;
A
#
# COMPACT_ATOMS: atom_id res chain seq x y z
N MET A 1 -21.76 32.64 -11.61
CA MET A 1 -22.70 31.58 -11.20
C MET A 1 -21.93 30.57 -10.38
N PRO A 2 -22.37 30.16 -9.18
CA PRO A 2 -21.78 29.00 -8.53
C PRO A 2 -21.97 27.80 -9.45
N GLN A 3 -20.88 27.15 -9.87
CA GLN A 3 -20.95 25.90 -10.61
C GLN A 3 -21.52 24.85 -9.65
N GLU A 4 -22.67 24.27 -10.00
CA GLU A 4 -23.25 23.18 -9.23
C GLU A 4 -22.49 21.90 -9.56
N TYR A 5 -21.51 21.58 -8.71
CA TYR A 5 -20.83 20.30 -8.78
C TYR A 5 -21.68 19.20 -8.13
N PRO A 6 -21.71 17.98 -8.71
CA PRO A 6 -22.26 16.82 -8.03
C PRO A 6 -21.67 16.61 -6.64
N LEU A 7 -22.49 16.13 -5.69
CA LEU A 7 -22.07 15.85 -4.31
C LEU A 7 -20.91 14.84 -4.24
N SER A 8 -20.81 13.91 -5.20
CA SER A 8 -19.71 12.97 -5.30
C SER A 8 -18.35 13.66 -5.45
N ILE A 9 -18.28 14.78 -6.16
CA ILE A 9 -17.05 15.56 -6.33
C ILE A 9 -16.67 16.24 -5.02
N ARG A 10 -17.65 16.76 -4.26
CA ARG A 10 -17.40 17.35 -2.94
C ARG A 10 -16.85 16.33 -1.96
N PHE A 11 -17.49 15.16 -1.84
CA PHE A 11 -17.01 14.09 -0.95
C PHE A 11 -15.62 13.63 -1.34
N ARG A 12 -15.38 13.44 -2.64
CA ARG A 12 -14.04 13.04 -3.10
C ARG A 12 -12.98 14.11 -2.84
N ALA A 13 -13.32 15.38 -2.97
CA ALA A 13 -12.42 16.48 -2.65
C ALA A 13 -12.09 16.54 -1.16
N GLU A 14 -13.07 16.27 -0.29
CA GLU A 14 -12.86 16.17 1.15
C GLU A 14 -11.94 14.99 1.50
N GLU A 15 -12.20 13.80 0.96
CA GLU A 15 -11.34 12.62 1.14
C GLU A 15 -9.89 12.92 0.73
N LEU A 16 -9.69 13.54 -0.44
CA LEU A 16 -8.35 13.91 -0.91
C LEU A 16 -7.65 14.89 0.03
N TYR A 17 -8.39 15.83 0.63
CA TYR A 17 -7.82 16.78 1.57
C TYR A 17 -7.50 16.11 2.93
N VAL A 18 -8.48 15.45 3.54
CA VAL A 18 -8.42 14.93 4.91
C VAL A 18 -7.64 13.61 4.97
N GLU A 19 -7.92 12.69 4.05
CA GLU A 19 -7.34 11.34 4.06
C GLU A 19 -6.03 11.25 3.28
N ALA A 20 -5.97 11.80 2.07
CA ALA A 20 -4.72 11.82 1.32
C ALA A 20 -3.76 12.92 1.81
N GLY A 21 -4.25 13.88 2.61
CA GLY A 21 -3.43 14.94 3.21
C GLY A 21 -2.96 15.99 2.20
N LEU A 22 -3.65 16.11 1.06
CA LEU A 22 -3.32 17.04 -0.01
C LEU A 22 -3.73 18.47 0.35
N ASN A 23 -3.00 19.46 -0.18
CA ASN A 23 -3.42 20.86 -0.07
C ASN A 23 -4.53 21.22 -1.08
N PHE A 24 -5.17 22.37 -0.92
CA PHE A 24 -6.28 22.77 -1.80
C PHE A 24 -5.91 22.87 -3.29
N GLU A 25 -4.66 23.20 -3.63
CA GLU A 25 -4.19 23.28 -5.02
C GLU A 25 -4.00 21.88 -5.64
N GLU A 26 -3.49 20.94 -4.84
CA GLU A 26 -3.37 19.53 -5.20
C GLU A 26 -4.73 18.87 -5.33
N VAL A 27 -5.67 19.14 -4.42
CA VAL A 27 -7.05 18.66 -4.52
C VAL A 27 -7.72 19.22 -5.79
N SER A 28 -7.48 20.49 -6.12
CA SER A 28 -7.95 21.07 -7.38
C SER A 28 -7.44 20.29 -8.59
N ARG A 29 -6.14 19.95 -8.63
CA ARG A 29 -5.56 19.14 -9.71
C ARG A 29 -6.10 17.71 -9.73
N ALA A 30 -6.19 17.07 -8.57
CA ALA A 30 -6.61 15.68 -8.41
C ALA A 30 -8.10 15.45 -8.73
N THR A 31 -8.94 16.48 -8.60
CA THR A 31 -10.37 16.41 -8.96
C THR A 31 -10.64 16.61 -10.45
N ARG A 32 -9.67 17.10 -11.24
CA ARG A 32 -9.79 17.30 -12.69
C ARG A 32 -10.31 16.08 -13.48
N PRO A 33 -9.80 14.84 -13.32
CA PRO A 33 -10.32 13.69 -14.05
C PRO A 33 -11.80 13.41 -13.75
N LEU A 34 -12.20 13.55 -12.47
CA LEU A 34 -13.59 13.35 -12.03
C LEU A 34 -14.52 14.43 -12.58
N VAL A 35 -14.08 15.69 -12.57
CA VAL A 35 -14.86 16.80 -13.16
C VAL A 35 -15.00 16.60 -14.68
N LYS A 36 -13.96 16.13 -15.35
CA LYS A 36 -14.02 15.82 -16.79
C LYS A 36 -15.02 14.72 -17.10
N GLU A 37 -15.05 13.67 -16.29
CA GLU A 37 -15.98 12.54 -16.45
C GLU A 37 -17.44 12.94 -16.18
N LEU A 38 -17.70 13.66 -15.08
CA LEU A 38 -19.06 13.94 -14.60
C LEU A 38 -19.66 15.24 -15.14
N CYS A 39 -18.82 16.24 -15.42
CA CYS A 39 -19.25 17.57 -15.84
C CYS A 39 -18.80 17.92 -17.27
N GLY A 40 -17.98 17.09 -17.92
CA GLY A 40 -17.48 17.33 -19.28
C GLY A 40 -16.45 18.46 -19.39
N GLU A 41 -15.99 19.01 -18.27
CA GLU A 41 -15.04 20.12 -18.23
C GLU A 41 -13.62 19.62 -17.92
N ASP A 42 -12.63 20.06 -18.70
CA ASP A 42 -11.23 19.71 -18.46
C ASP A 42 -10.55 20.61 -17.41
N LYS A 43 -11.29 20.96 -16.36
CA LYS A 43 -10.85 21.81 -15.26
C LYS A 43 -11.16 21.14 -13.95
N GLY A 44 -10.26 21.28 -12.98
CA GLY A 44 -10.50 20.85 -11.61
C GLY A 44 -11.42 21.80 -10.85
N VAL A 45 -11.86 21.38 -9.67
CA VAL A 45 -12.63 22.25 -8.78
C VAL A 45 -11.75 23.42 -8.35
N SER A 46 -12.26 24.65 -8.42
CA SER A 46 -11.49 25.83 -8.02
C SER A 46 -11.15 25.84 -6.52
N VAL A 47 -9.97 26.35 -6.17
CA VAL A 47 -9.51 26.49 -4.76
C VAL A 47 -10.50 27.30 -3.92
N SER A 48 -11.07 28.37 -4.49
CA SER A 48 -12.08 29.20 -3.79
C SER A 48 -13.33 28.40 -3.45
N GLN A 49 -13.75 27.48 -4.33
CA GLN A 49 -14.90 26.61 -4.08
C GLN A 49 -14.58 25.55 -3.01
N LEU A 50 -13.39 24.97 -3.02
CA LEU A 50 -12.96 24.02 -1.98
C LEU A 50 -12.91 24.67 -0.59
N LYS A 51 -12.36 25.90 -0.50
CA LYS A 51 -12.36 26.69 0.74
C LYS A 51 -13.78 26.99 1.23
N ARG A 52 -14.71 27.26 0.30
CA ARG A 52 -16.11 27.48 0.61
C ARG A 52 -16.76 26.21 1.18
N TRP A 53 -16.54 25.05 0.57
CA TRP A 53 -17.05 23.78 1.11
C TRP A 53 -16.48 23.45 2.48
N SER A 54 -15.18 23.66 2.70
CA SER A 54 -14.58 23.49 4.03
C SER A 54 -15.17 24.45 5.07
N ALA A 55 -15.60 25.65 4.68
CA ALA A 55 -16.25 26.59 5.59
C ALA A 55 -17.71 26.18 5.87
N GLU A 56 -18.43 25.70 4.86
CA GLU A 56 -19.79 25.15 5.02
C GLU A 56 -19.80 23.92 5.93
N ASP A 57 -18.80 23.04 5.84
CA ASP A 57 -18.69 21.87 6.73
C ASP A 57 -18.35 22.28 8.16
N LYS A 58 -17.58 23.35 8.35
CA LYS A 58 -17.37 23.93 9.69
C LYS A 58 -18.68 24.43 10.30
N GLU A 59 -19.55 25.04 9.49
CA GLU A 59 -20.85 25.51 9.95
C GLU A 59 -21.82 24.37 10.28
N LYS A 60 -21.82 23.30 9.48
CA LYS A 60 -22.75 22.17 9.63
C LYS A 60 -22.30 21.14 10.68
N GLU A 61 -21.03 20.77 10.66
CA GLU A 61 -20.47 19.68 11.46
C GLU A 61 -19.59 20.18 12.61
N GLY A 62 -19.36 21.50 12.70
CA GLY A 62 -18.52 22.13 13.71
C GLY A 62 -17.02 21.99 13.45
N LYS A 63 -16.60 21.32 12.37
CA LYS A 63 -15.19 21.09 12.02
C LYS A 63 -14.90 21.40 10.57
N SER A 64 -13.85 22.19 10.34
CA SER A 64 -13.28 22.44 9.03
C SER A 64 -12.39 21.29 8.56
N TRP A 65 -12.13 21.20 7.25
CA TRP A 65 -11.26 20.17 6.70
C TRP A 65 -9.84 20.18 7.28
N PRO A 66 -9.19 21.34 7.52
CA PRO A 66 -7.90 21.38 8.23
C PRO A 66 -7.98 20.79 9.64
N GLU A 67 -9.02 21.09 10.42
CA GLU A 67 -9.20 20.53 11.77
C GLU A 67 -9.39 19.01 11.71
N LYS A 68 -10.17 18.50 10.74
CA LYS A 68 -10.31 17.05 10.50
C LYS A 68 -8.97 16.40 10.14
N GLN A 69 -8.18 17.07 9.31
CA GLN A 69 -6.84 16.59 8.91
C GLN A 69 -5.89 16.55 10.11
N ASP A 70 -5.89 17.59 10.96
CA ASP A 70 -5.06 17.67 12.16
C ASP A 70 -5.42 16.58 13.18
N GLU A 71 -6.72 16.34 13.41
CA GLU A 71 -7.20 15.24 14.25
C GLU A 71 -6.72 13.89 13.74
N ARG A 72 -6.82 13.65 12.43
CA ARG A 72 -6.33 12.43 11.81
C ARG A 72 -4.82 12.28 11.95
N GLN A 73 -4.05 13.35 11.72
CA GLN A 73 -2.59 13.33 11.88
C GLN A 73 -2.20 13.11 13.35
N ALA A 74 -2.95 13.67 14.30
CA ALA A 74 -2.76 13.39 15.72
C ALA A 74 -3.03 11.90 16.04
N ALA A 75 -4.13 11.34 15.53
CA ALA A 75 -4.46 9.93 15.70
C ALA A 75 -3.40 9.00 15.09
N LEU A 76 -2.91 9.29 13.89
CA LEU A 76 -1.85 8.52 13.24
C LEU A 76 -0.54 8.56 14.05
N ARG A 77 -0.14 9.74 14.54
CA ARG A 77 1.04 9.88 15.42
C ARG A 77 0.87 9.12 16.73
N GLN A 78 -0.35 9.10 17.28
CA GLN A 78 -0.65 8.32 18.48
C GLN A 78 -0.50 6.81 18.21
N ILE A 79 -1.09 6.31 17.12
CA ILE A 79 -0.97 4.91 16.71
C ILE A 79 0.50 4.53 16.51
N GLU A 80 1.29 5.39 15.85
CA GLU A 80 2.71 5.16 15.64
C GLU A 80 3.48 5.09 16.97
N ARG A 81 3.19 6.00 17.91
CA ARG A 81 3.77 5.97 19.24
C ARG A 81 3.42 4.70 19.99
N GLU A 82 2.15 4.28 19.98
CA GLU A 82 1.69 3.06 20.63
C GLU A 82 2.35 1.82 20.01
N LYS A 83 2.48 1.78 18.69
CA LYS A 83 3.22 0.73 17.97
C LYS A 83 4.68 0.66 18.40
N LEU A 84 5.37 1.79 18.51
CA LEU A 84 6.76 1.85 18.97
C LEU A 84 6.91 1.38 20.42
N LEU A 85 5.97 1.74 21.30
CA LEU A 85 5.93 1.24 22.67
C LEU A 85 5.73 -0.28 22.72
N LEU A 86 4.80 -0.81 21.92
CA LEU A 86 4.59 -2.26 21.81
C LEU A 86 5.84 -2.98 21.29
N MET A 87 6.51 -2.42 20.28
CA MET A 87 7.76 -2.97 19.75
C MET A 87 8.87 -2.96 20.81
N ARG A 88 8.98 -1.89 21.61
CA ARG A 88 9.90 -1.82 22.75
C ARG A 88 9.60 -2.93 23.76
N ASP A 89 8.35 -3.05 24.19
CA ASP A 89 7.95 -4.02 25.21
C ASP A 89 8.16 -5.48 24.73
N LEU A 90 7.93 -5.76 23.45
CA LEU A 90 8.25 -7.04 22.83
C LEU A 90 9.76 -7.32 22.80
N LEU A 91 10.58 -6.29 22.53
CA LEU A 91 12.04 -6.40 22.51
C LEU A 91 12.60 -6.63 23.92
N ASP A 92 12.07 -5.93 24.93
CA ASP A 92 12.42 -6.12 26.33
C ASP A 92 12.01 -7.52 26.83
N ALA A 93 10.82 -8.02 26.44
CA ALA A 93 10.37 -9.37 26.72
C ALA A 93 11.24 -10.44 26.02
N ALA A 94 11.64 -10.20 24.77
CA ALA A 94 12.52 -11.10 24.02
C ALA A 94 13.93 -11.14 24.64
N ARG A 95 14.47 -9.99 25.08
CA ARG A 95 15.78 -9.90 25.72
C ARG A 95 15.83 -10.59 27.08
N SER A 96 14.76 -10.51 27.86
CA SER A 96 14.67 -11.13 29.19
C SER A 96 14.40 -12.63 29.13
N THR A 97 13.62 -13.11 28.15
CA THR A 97 13.21 -14.51 28.08
C THR A 97 14.04 -15.34 27.10
N LEU A 98 14.73 -14.72 26.12
CA LEU A 98 15.38 -15.38 24.98
C LEU A 98 14.47 -16.38 24.24
N ASP A 99 13.17 -16.17 24.33
CA ASP A 99 12.15 -17.05 23.78
C ASP A 99 12.13 -16.94 22.25
N PRO A 100 12.43 -18.03 21.51
CA PRO A 100 12.45 -18.03 20.06
C PRO A 100 11.14 -17.56 19.42
N GLN A 101 10.00 -17.81 20.05
CA GLN A 101 8.70 -17.40 19.52
C GLN A 101 8.51 -15.88 19.59
N LYS A 102 8.99 -15.23 20.66
CA LYS A 102 8.93 -13.77 20.82
C LYS A 102 9.89 -13.05 19.88
N ILE A 103 11.09 -13.61 19.68
CA ILE A 103 12.06 -13.11 18.69
C ILE A 103 11.50 -13.23 17.27
N TYR A 104 10.86 -14.35 16.93
CA TYR A 104 10.22 -14.54 15.64
C TYR A 104 9.03 -13.58 15.41
N ALA A 105 8.19 -13.37 16.43
CA ALA A 105 7.07 -12.42 16.34
C ALA A 105 7.55 -10.98 16.10
N PHE A 106 8.61 -10.56 16.80
CA PHE A 106 9.22 -9.24 16.61
C PHE A 106 9.76 -9.04 15.19
N THR A 107 10.58 -9.97 14.69
CA THR A 107 11.16 -9.87 13.34
C THR A 107 10.10 -9.86 12.22
N ARG A 108 8.98 -10.57 12.42
CA ARG A 108 7.86 -10.57 11.47
C ARG A 108 7.10 -9.25 11.48
N LEU A 109 6.88 -8.65 12.65
CA LEU A 109 6.25 -7.34 12.78
C LEU A 109 7.13 -6.23 12.19
N ASP A 110 8.44 -6.30 12.41
CA ASP A 110 9.41 -5.35 11.87
C ASP A 110 9.47 -5.38 10.34
N LYS A 111 9.51 -6.58 9.74
CA LYS A 111 9.43 -6.76 8.27
C LYS A 111 8.12 -6.20 7.69
N LYS A 112 6.98 -6.43 8.34
CA LYS A 112 5.69 -5.86 7.91
C LYS A 112 5.66 -4.34 8.06
N ALA A 113 6.24 -3.80 9.12
CA ALA A 113 6.35 -2.36 9.34
C ALA A 113 7.23 -1.69 8.26
N ALA A 114 8.37 -2.28 7.92
CA ALA A 114 9.27 -1.80 6.88
C ALA A 114 8.63 -1.81 5.48
N THR A 115 7.68 -2.73 5.24
CA THR A 115 6.97 -2.83 3.97
C THR A 115 5.83 -1.81 3.86
N GLY A 116 5.21 -1.42 4.97
CA GLY A 116 4.07 -0.48 5.01
C GLY A 116 4.43 1.01 4.95
N SER A 117 5.68 1.39 5.19
CA SER A 117 6.13 2.81 5.15
C SER A 117 6.51 3.32 3.76
N ARG A 118 6.39 2.50 2.71
CA ARG A 118 6.58 2.98 1.34
C ARG A 118 5.27 3.62 0.88
N ARG A 119 5.29 4.95 0.70
CA ARG A 119 4.24 5.65 -0.06
C ARG A 119 4.05 4.92 -1.41
N PRO A 120 2.82 4.76 -1.91
CA PRO A 120 2.58 4.33 -3.27
C PRO A 120 2.88 5.49 -4.24
N GLU A 121 4.09 6.03 -4.19
CA GLU A 121 4.66 6.87 -5.24
C GLU A 121 5.70 6.01 -5.94
N GLU A 122 5.35 5.55 -7.15
CA GLU A 122 6.25 5.18 -8.24
C GLU A 122 7.57 4.53 -7.82
N ALA A 123 7.52 3.35 -7.21
CA ALA A 123 8.64 2.44 -7.39
C ALA A 123 8.52 1.89 -8.83
N PRO A 124 9.48 2.12 -9.74
CA PRO A 124 9.53 1.32 -10.96
C PRO A 124 9.51 -0.14 -10.49
N ALA A 125 8.62 -0.94 -11.09
CA ALA A 125 8.58 -2.37 -10.80
C ALA A 125 10.04 -2.85 -10.82
N PRO A 126 10.56 -3.45 -9.73
CA PRO A 126 11.93 -3.93 -9.74
C PRO A 126 12.07 -4.79 -10.99
N ASP A 127 13.14 -4.56 -11.74
CA ASP A 127 13.48 -5.36 -12.91
C ASP A 127 13.84 -6.75 -12.39
N ILE A 128 12.80 -7.55 -12.15
CA ILE A 128 12.89 -8.90 -11.61
C ILE A 128 13.18 -9.79 -12.81
N ASP A 129 14.36 -10.39 -12.80
CA ASP A 129 14.72 -11.49 -13.68
C ASP A 129 13.88 -12.72 -13.31
N ARG A 130 12.65 -12.77 -13.86
CA ARG A 130 11.69 -13.85 -13.62
C ARG A 130 12.24 -15.23 -14.02
N PRO A 131 12.99 -15.37 -15.13
CA PRO A 131 13.69 -16.61 -15.44
C PRO A 131 14.66 -17.07 -14.34
N ALA A 132 15.46 -16.16 -13.77
CA ALA A 132 16.38 -16.51 -12.69
C ALA A 132 15.63 -16.92 -11.41
N LEU A 133 14.57 -16.18 -11.05
CA LEU A 133 13.74 -16.47 -9.88
C LEU A 133 13.04 -17.85 -9.99
N PHE A 134 12.54 -18.19 -11.18
CA PHE A 134 11.94 -19.49 -11.43
C PHE A 134 12.92 -20.66 -11.20
N LEU A 135 14.19 -20.49 -11.58
CA LEU A 135 15.22 -21.51 -11.35
C LEU A 135 15.55 -21.64 -9.86
N GLU A 136 15.63 -20.52 -9.14
CA GLU A 136 15.87 -20.51 -7.69
C GLU A 136 14.73 -21.22 -6.93
N ASP A 137 13.47 -20.96 -7.29
CA ASP A 137 12.30 -21.62 -6.71
C ASP A 137 12.31 -23.13 -7.00
N LEU A 138 12.74 -23.53 -8.21
CA LEU A 138 12.81 -24.94 -8.60
C LEU A 138 13.91 -25.67 -7.81
N GLU A 139 15.07 -25.06 -7.62
CA GLU A 139 16.13 -25.60 -6.75
C GLU A 139 15.68 -25.76 -5.31
N PHE A 140 14.91 -24.79 -4.79
CA PHE A 140 14.32 -24.88 -3.46
C PHE A 140 13.36 -26.08 -3.35
N ILE A 141 12.43 -26.22 -4.30
CA ILE A 141 11.47 -27.34 -4.33
C ILE A 141 12.21 -28.68 -4.40
N VAL A 142 13.26 -28.79 -5.23
CA VAL A 142 14.08 -30.00 -5.33
C VAL A 142 14.76 -30.35 -4.01
N ARG A 143 15.30 -29.36 -3.29
CA ARG A 143 15.93 -29.56 -1.98
C ARG A 143 14.93 -30.05 -0.94
N VAL A 144 13.74 -29.44 -0.88
CA VAL A 144 12.68 -29.82 0.05
C VAL A 144 12.16 -31.24 -0.25
N LEU A 145 11.90 -31.56 -1.52
CA LEU A 145 11.41 -32.89 -1.89
C LEU A 145 12.44 -33.99 -1.62
N LYS A 146 13.73 -33.70 -1.75
CA LYS A 146 14.79 -34.66 -1.38
C LYS A 146 14.70 -35.08 0.09
N GLU A 147 14.27 -34.19 0.97
CA GLU A 147 14.17 -34.44 2.41
C GLU A 147 12.82 -35.04 2.83
N ILE A 148 11.72 -34.62 2.19
CA ILE A 148 10.35 -34.92 2.65
C ILE A 148 9.65 -35.97 1.77
N ASP A 149 9.88 -35.97 0.46
CA ASP A 149 9.20 -36.87 -0.49
C ASP A 149 10.09 -37.21 -1.70
N PRO A 150 10.98 -38.20 -1.55
CA PRO A 150 11.89 -38.61 -2.61
C PRO A 150 11.18 -39.26 -3.82
N GLU A 151 9.94 -39.74 -3.67
CA GLU A 151 9.15 -40.25 -4.79
C GLU A 151 8.59 -39.11 -5.64
N GLY A 152 8.11 -38.03 -5.00
CA GLY A 152 7.74 -36.78 -5.69
C GLY A 152 8.89 -36.19 -6.51
N LEU A 153 10.12 -36.25 -5.98
CA LEU A 153 11.31 -35.80 -6.70
C LEU A 153 11.56 -36.57 -8.01
N LYS A 154 11.29 -37.89 -8.04
CA LYS A 154 11.45 -38.69 -9.26
C LYS A 154 10.47 -38.28 -10.36
N VAL A 155 9.26 -37.87 -9.98
CA VAL A 155 8.25 -37.37 -10.91
C VAL A 155 8.70 -36.05 -11.53
N ILE A 156 9.22 -35.13 -10.71
CA ILE A 156 9.77 -33.86 -11.21
C ILE A 156 10.97 -34.13 -12.13
N HIS A 157 11.91 -34.98 -11.72
CA HIS A 157 13.09 -35.32 -12.52
C HIS A 157 12.71 -35.86 -13.91
N ARG A 158 11.68 -36.72 -14.00
CA ARG A 158 11.21 -37.26 -15.30
C ARG A 158 10.64 -36.20 -16.23
N ASN A 159 10.16 -35.09 -15.70
CA ASN A 159 9.46 -34.04 -16.46
C ASN A 159 10.22 -32.70 -16.46
N ILE A 160 11.43 -32.65 -15.92
CA ILE A 160 12.14 -31.40 -15.63
C ILE A 160 12.35 -30.56 -16.89
N ASP A 161 12.72 -31.19 -18.00
CA ASP A 161 12.95 -30.50 -19.26
C ASP A 161 11.66 -29.88 -19.82
N GLN A 162 10.52 -30.55 -19.67
CA GLN A 162 9.22 -30.03 -20.08
C GLN A 162 8.75 -28.88 -19.19
N ILE A 163 9.02 -28.96 -17.88
CA ILE A 163 8.70 -27.92 -16.91
C ILE A 163 9.53 -26.65 -17.21
N VAL A 164 10.83 -26.81 -17.43
CA VAL A 164 11.73 -25.69 -17.76
C VAL A 164 11.39 -25.09 -19.12
N ALA A 165 11.08 -25.90 -20.13
CA ALA A 165 10.66 -25.42 -21.45
C ALA A 165 9.36 -24.61 -21.39
N ARG A 166 8.37 -25.07 -20.61
CA ARG A 166 7.12 -24.32 -20.39
C ARG A 166 7.34 -23.03 -19.63
N GLY A 167 8.12 -23.06 -18.54
CA GLY A 167 8.45 -21.86 -17.77
C GLY A 167 9.12 -20.80 -18.64
N LYS A 168 10.11 -21.18 -19.45
CA LYS A 168 10.75 -20.26 -20.42
C LYS A 168 9.76 -19.69 -21.44
N ALA A 169 8.84 -20.50 -21.95
CA ALA A 169 7.85 -20.05 -22.93
C ALA A 169 6.83 -19.07 -22.34
N GLU A 170 6.40 -19.26 -21.09
CA GLU A 170 5.48 -18.35 -20.39
C GLU A 170 6.14 -17.00 -20.09
N TYR A 171 7.38 -17.01 -19.59
CA TYR A 171 8.09 -15.75 -19.29
C TYR A 171 8.53 -14.99 -20.55
N ALA A 172 8.80 -15.67 -21.67
CA ALA A 172 9.07 -15.02 -22.96
C ALA A 172 7.85 -14.31 -23.57
N GLN A 173 6.63 -14.69 -23.19
CA GLN A 173 5.38 -14.02 -23.63
C GLN A 173 4.97 -12.85 -22.71
N THR A 174 5.62 -12.72 -21.54
CA THR A 174 5.26 -11.72 -20.52
C THR A 174 6.29 -10.57 -20.42
N ALA A 175 7.30 -10.58 -21.29
CA ALA A 175 8.30 -9.52 -21.47
C ALA A 175 7.96 -8.67 -22.69
#